data_AF-A0A939XF10-F1
#
_entry.id   AF-A0A939XF10-F1
#
_cell.length_a   1.000
_cell.length_b   1.000
_cell.length_c   1.000
_cell.angle_alpha   90.00
_cell.angle_beta   90.00
_cell.angle_gamma   90.00
#
_symmetry.space_group_name_H-M   'P 1'
#
loop_
_entity.id
_entity.type
_entity.pdbx_description
1 polymer ?
#
loop_
_entity_poly.entity_id
_entity_poly.type
_entity_poly.pdbx_seq_one_letter_code
_entity_poly.pdbx_strand_id
1 'polypeptide(L)'
;MQFRISYTEIQSLVYRKANKTILFSYNSEHSVRVGYDINVLFKTTNVGLDVTVERVDNSSVLLSYSGGMGIEFMVKQAIEHAKGQPGADMLEAVEGSKLIFHLDKNPQLRQILENVTLQDIRFDEHDVIIEFTPKAF
;
A
#
# COMPACT_ATOMS: atom_id res chain seq x y z
N MET A 1 0.97 20.33 -3.30
CA MET A 1 1.05 19.68 -4.63
C MET A 1 0.51 18.28 -4.48
N GLN A 2 -0.04 17.71 -5.56
CA GLN A 2 -0.57 16.35 -5.54
C GLN A 2 -0.04 15.55 -6.72
N PHE A 3 0.19 14.26 -6.50
CA PHE A 3 0.47 13.27 -7.53
C PHE A 3 -0.58 12.17 -7.41
N ARG A 4 -1.07 11.66 -8.53
CA ARG A 4 -2.15 10.66 -8.56
C ARG A 4 -1.69 9.42 -9.29
N ILE A 5 -1.98 8.26 -8.71
CA ILE A 5 -1.72 6.96 -9.32
C ILE A 5 -3.06 6.24 -9.40
N SER A 6 -3.51 5.96 -10.61
CA SER A 6 -4.77 5.23 -10.79
C SER A 6 -4.65 3.80 -10.30
N TYR A 7 -5.76 3.28 -9.76
CA TYR A 7 -5.87 1.87 -9.38
C TYR A 7 -5.54 0.96 -10.56
N THR A 8 -5.95 1.32 -11.77
CA THR A 8 -5.64 0.56 -12.99
C THR A 8 -4.14 0.51 -13.30
N GLU A 9 -3.39 1.56 -12.99
CA GLU A 9 -1.93 1.58 -13.15
C GLU A 9 -1.27 0.63 -12.16
N ILE A 10 -1.68 0.69 -10.89
CA ILE A 10 -1.16 -0.20 -9.84
C ILE A 10 -1.48 -1.66 -10.17
N GLN A 11 -2.72 -1.95 -10.58
CA GLN A 11 -3.16 -3.28 -11.01
C GLN A 11 -2.31 -3.81 -12.18
N SER A 12 -2.04 -2.97 -13.17
CA SER A 12 -1.22 -3.32 -14.34
C SER A 12 0.24 -3.60 -13.95
N LEU A 13 0.79 -2.85 -13.00
CA LEU A 13 2.14 -3.09 -12.47
C LEU A 13 2.22 -4.43 -11.72
N VAL A 14 1.24 -4.73 -10.87
CA VAL A 14 1.18 -6.00 -10.13
C VAL A 14 0.99 -7.18 -11.08
N TYR A 15 0.09 -7.08 -12.06
CA TYR A 15 -0.12 -8.13 -13.05
C TYR A 15 1.16 -8.45 -13.82
N ARG A 16 1.89 -7.43 -14.29
CA ARG A 16 3.15 -7.62 -15.03
C ARG A 16 4.24 -8.30 -14.18
N LYS A 17 4.27 -8.04 -12.88
CA LYS A 17 5.33 -8.56 -11.98
C LYS A 17 5.00 -9.92 -11.39
N ALA A 18 3.73 -10.18 -11.08
CA ALA A 18 3.31 -11.35 -10.32
C ALA A 18 2.35 -12.29 -11.10
N ASN A 19 1.89 -11.88 -12.27
CA ASN A 19 0.83 -12.56 -13.03
C ASN A 19 -0.43 -12.80 -12.16
N LYS A 20 -0.79 -11.78 -11.38
CA LYS A 20 -1.96 -11.78 -10.49
C LYS A 20 -2.81 -10.56 -10.74
N THR A 21 -4.10 -10.78 -10.92
CA THR A 21 -5.10 -9.72 -10.98
C THR A 21 -5.53 -9.39 -9.56
N ILE A 22 -5.30 -8.14 -9.15
CA ILE A 22 -5.82 -7.58 -7.91
C ILE A 22 -6.90 -6.54 -8.23
N LEU A 23 -7.80 -6.33 -7.28
CA LEU A 23 -8.90 -5.39 -7.35
C LEU A 23 -8.70 -4.35 -6.25
N PHE A 24 -8.74 -3.08 -6.63
CA PHE A 24 -8.88 -1.99 -5.69
C PHE A 24 -10.33 -1.53 -5.68
N SER A 25 -10.84 -1.24 -4.49
CA SER A 25 -12.10 -0.52 -4.33
C SER A 25 -11.95 0.49 -3.20
N TYR A 26 -12.42 1.70 -3.45
CA TYR A 26 -12.48 2.76 -2.46
C TYR A 26 -13.30 2.32 -1.25
N ASN A 27 -12.81 2.63 -0.04
CA ASN A 27 -13.52 2.40 1.21
C ASN A 27 -13.75 3.73 1.95
N SER A 28 -12.70 4.51 2.14
CA SER A 28 -12.76 5.88 2.67
C SER A 28 -11.57 6.71 2.20
N GLU A 29 -11.55 8.00 2.52
CA GLU A 29 -10.45 8.91 2.17
C GLU A 29 -9.06 8.39 2.58
N HIS A 30 -8.95 7.61 3.66
CA HIS A 30 -7.70 7.01 4.11
C HIS A 30 -7.68 5.48 4.04
N SER A 31 -8.70 4.85 3.47
CA SER A 31 -8.80 3.40 3.41
C SER A 31 -9.13 2.92 2.00
N VAL A 32 -8.38 1.93 1.54
CA VAL A 32 -8.63 1.24 0.28
C VAL A 32 -8.70 -0.25 0.51
N ARG A 33 -9.65 -0.90 -0.13
CA ARG A 33 -9.72 -2.36 -0.14
C ARG A 33 -8.89 -2.89 -1.29
N VAL A 34 -8.00 -3.83 -0.98
CA VAL A 34 -7.22 -4.59 -1.95
C VAL A 34 -7.63 -6.05 -1.86
N GLY A 35 -8.11 -6.61 -2.97
CA GLY A 35 -8.56 -7.99 -3.01
C GLY A 35 -8.22 -8.69 -4.31
N TYR A 36 -8.60 -9.95 -4.40
CA TYR A 36 -8.56 -10.75 -5.61
C TYR A 36 -9.68 -11.76 -5.59
N ASP A 37 -10.10 -12.16 -6.78
CA ASP A 37 -11.17 -13.12 -6.93
C ASP A 37 -10.63 -14.54 -6.90
N ILE A 38 -11.27 -15.38 -6.07
CA ILE A 38 -10.98 -16.81 -5.99
C ILE A 38 -12.19 -17.56 -6.53
N ASN A 39 -11.94 -18.43 -7.50
CA ASN A 39 -12.95 -19.36 -8.01
C ASN A 39 -12.96 -20.62 -7.13
N VAL A 40 -14.05 -20.83 -6.40
CA VAL A 40 -14.24 -22.00 -5.54
C VAL A 40 -15.42 -22.78 -6.09
N LEU A 41 -15.16 -23.94 -6.71
CA LEU A 41 -16.04 -24.98 -7.28
C LEU A 41 -17.33 -24.57 -8.03
N PHE A 42 -18.09 -23.56 -7.60
CA PHE A 42 -19.27 -22.97 -8.28
C PHE A 42 -19.49 -21.47 -7.97
N LYS A 43 -18.57 -20.78 -7.29
CA LYS A 43 -18.71 -19.38 -6.89
C LYS A 43 -17.38 -18.63 -6.96
N THR A 44 -17.42 -17.42 -7.52
CA THR A 44 -16.33 -16.46 -7.37
C THR A 44 -16.52 -15.72 -6.04
N THR A 45 -15.54 -15.82 -5.16
CA THR A 45 -15.52 -15.09 -3.88
C THR A 45 -14.36 -14.11 -3.90
N ASN A 46 -14.64 -12.85 -3.58
CA ASN A 46 -13.61 -11.85 -3.39
C ASN A 46 -12.99 -12.03 -2.01
N VAL A 47 -11.68 -12.25 -1.96
CA VAL A 47 -10.89 -12.23 -0.73
C VAL A 47 -10.02 -10.99 -0.76
N GLY A 48 -10.07 -10.20 0.29
CA GLY A 48 -9.33 -8.94 0.33
C GLY A 48 -9.16 -8.43 1.75
N LEU A 49 -8.35 -7.39 1.83
CA LEU A 49 -8.00 -6.69 3.04
C LEU A 49 -8.16 -5.18 2.81
N ASP A 50 -8.58 -4.49 3.85
CA ASP A 50 -8.65 -3.04 3.87
C ASP A 50 -7.30 -2.54 4.40
N VAL A 51 -6.62 -1.69 3.63
CA VAL A 51 -5.40 -0.99 4.02
C VAL A 51 -5.78 0.43 4.38
N THR A 52 -5.39 0.88 5.55
CA THR A 52 -5.68 2.23 6.03
C THR A 52 -4.39 3.00 6.30
N VAL A 53 -4.30 4.21 5.79
CA VAL A 53 -3.25 5.18 6.13
C VAL A 53 -3.59 5.76 7.50
N GLU A 54 -2.86 5.36 8.53
CA GLU A 54 -3.07 5.84 9.89
C GLU A 54 -2.40 7.20 10.09
N ARG A 55 -1.18 7.34 9.56
CA ARG A 55 -0.37 8.55 9.71
C ARG A 55 0.76 8.61 8.70
N VAL A 56 1.10 9.82 8.29
CA VAL A 56 2.35 10.15 7.60
C VAL A 56 3.28 10.86 8.57
N ASP A 57 4.48 10.32 8.75
CA ASP A 57 5.54 10.87 9.59
C ASP A 57 6.81 11.07 8.76
N ASN A 58 6.96 12.26 8.19
CA ASN A 58 8.06 12.64 7.30
C ASN A 58 8.20 11.70 6.08
N SER A 59 9.14 10.76 6.14
CA SER A 59 9.39 9.75 5.11
C SER A 59 8.77 8.39 5.41
N SER A 60 8.12 8.24 6.56
CA SER A 60 7.50 6.99 6.98
C SER A 60 5.98 7.10 6.91
N VAL A 61 5.33 6.04 6.45
CA VAL A 61 3.87 5.94 6.41
C VAL A 61 3.46 4.78 7.31
N LEU A 62 2.70 5.08 8.36
CA LEU A 62 2.08 4.06 9.21
C LEU A 62 0.78 3.61 8.56
N LEU A 63 0.69 2.31 8.30
CA LEU A 63 -0.45 1.64 7.72
C LEU A 63 -1.02 0.65 8.73
N SER A 64 -2.34 0.52 8.78
CA SER A 64 -3.02 -0.64 9.36
C SER A 64 -3.65 -1.48 8.27
N TYR A 65 -3.86 -2.76 8.57
CA TYR A 65 -4.62 -3.65 7.71
C TYR A 65 -5.66 -4.43 8.49
N SER A 66 -6.79 -4.68 7.86
CA SER A 66 -7.87 -5.50 8.43
C SER A 66 -8.56 -6.32 7.34
N GLY A 67 -9.31 -7.34 7.72
CA GLY A 67 -10.01 -8.18 6.76
C GLY A 67 -10.70 -9.36 7.42
N GLY A 68 -11.15 -10.30 6.59
CA GLY A 68 -11.80 -11.52 7.05
C GLY A 68 -10.87 -12.44 7.84
N MET A 69 -11.45 -13.48 8.45
CA MET A 69 -10.69 -14.50 9.17
C MET A 69 -9.53 -15.06 8.34
N GLY A 70 -8.34 -15.13 8.94
CA GLY A 70 -7.14 -15.67 8.31
C GLY A 70 -6.27 -14.67 7.54
N ILE A 71 -6.72 -13.42 7.38
CA ILE A 71 -5.94 -12.41 6.65
C ILE A 71 -4.63 -12.07 7.36
N GLU A 72 -4.62 -12.04 8.69
CA GLU A 72 -3.42 -11.77 9.49
C GLU A 72 -2.32 -12.80 9.22
N PHE A 73 -2.70 -14.09 9.11
CA PHE A 73 -1.76 -15.14 8.74
C PHE A 73 -1.20 -14.93 7.33
N MET A 74 -2.06 -14.59 6.36
CA MET A 74 -1.64 -14.33 4.98
C MET A 74 -0.68 -13.14 4.87
N VAL A 75 -0.99 -12.03 5.56
CA VAL A 75 -0.14 -10.84 5.58
C VAL A 75 1.20 -11.15 6.24
N LYS A 76 1.21 -11.90 7.34
CA LYS A 76 2.46 -12.37 7.97
C LYS A 76 3.32 -13.18 6.99
N GLN A 77 2.75 -14.12 6.26
CA GLN A 77 3.49 -14.89 5.24
C GLN A 77 4.01 -13.99 4.12
N ALA A 78 3.21 -13.01 3.67
CA ALA A 78 3.62 -12.05 2.66
C ALA A 78 4.79 -11.18 3.12
N ILE A 79 4.77 -10.71 4.38
CA ILE A 79 5.87 -9.96 4.99
C ILE A 79 7.14 -10.82 5.07
N GLU A 80 7.04 -12.06 5.58
CA GLU A 80 8.19 -12.97 5.65
C GLU A 80 8.79 -13.24 4.26
N HIS A 81 7.94 -13.37 3.24
CA HIS A 81 8.41 -13.48 1.85
C HIS A 81 9.09 -12.19 1.37
N ALA A 82 8.52 -11.03 1.68
CA ALA A 82 9.04 -9.73 1.27
C ALA A 82 10.42 -9.44 1.86
N LYS A 83 10.76 -9.98 3.04
CA LYS A 83 12.10 -9.84 3.66
C LYS A 83 13.24 -10.36 2.77
N GLY A 84 12.95 -11.29 1.85
CA GLY A 84 13.93 -11.81 0.89
C GLY A 84 14.02 -11.04 -0.43
N GLN A 85 13.23 -9.97 -0.60
CA GLN A 85 13.10 -9.24 -1.86
C GLN A 85 13.84 -7.89 -1.83
N PRO A 86 14.23 -7.34 -2.99
CA PRO A 86 14.74 -5.97 -3.06
C PRO A 86 13.73 -4.96 -2.49
N GLY A 87 14.19 -4.07 -1.60
CA GLY A 87 13.34 -3.11 -0.91
C GLY A 87 12.67 -3.65 0.36
N ALA A 88 13.07 -4.83 0.84
CA ALA A 88 12.62 -5.39 2.12
C ALA A 88 12.80 -4.42 3.31
N ASP A 89 13.87 -3.63 3.29
CA ASP A 89 14.20 -2.63 4.31
C ASP A 89 13.24 -1.43 4.32
N MET A 90 12.43 -1.27 3.28
CA MET A 90 11.35 -0.28 3.23
C MET A 90 10.14 -0.71 4.07
N LEU A 91 10.01 -1.98 4.46
CA LEU A 91 8.82 -2.50 5.13
C LEU A 91 9.16 -3.02 6.53
N GLU A 92 8.60 -2.37 7.54
CA GLU A 92 8.67 -2.81 8.94
C GLU A 92 7.29 -3.29 9.40
N ALA A 93 7.22 -4.49 9.97
CA ALA A 93 6.01 -4.98 10.61
C ALA A 93 6.02 -4.59 12.08
N VAL A 94 4.93 -3.98 12.56
CA VAL A 94 4.75 -3.60 13.96
C VAL A 94 3.54 -4.32 14.55
N GLU A 95 3.43 -4.29 15.88
CA GLU A 95 2.34 -4.98 16.57
C GLU A 95 0.95 -4.46 16.16
N GLY A 96 -0.05 -5.35 16.20
CA GLY A 96 -1.45 -4.98 16.02
C GLY A 96 -1.89 -4.76 14.58
N SER A 97 -1.55 -5.68 13.67
CA SER A 97 -1.91 -5.63 12.24
C SER A 97 -1.52 -4.31 11.55
N LYS A 98 -0.29 -3.86 11.81
CA LYS A 98 0.26 -2.60 11.32
C LYS A 98 1.60 -2.78 10.62
N LEU A 99 1.89 -1.86 9.72
CA LEU A 99 3.10 -1.80 8.91
C LEU A 99 3.61 -0.36 8.88
N ILE A 100 4.92 -0.18 8.89
CA ILE A 100 5.55 1.10 8.56
C ILE A 100 6.25 0.95 7.21
N PHE A 101 5.96 1.87 6.29
CA PHE A 101 6.63 1.97 5.01
C PHE A 101 7.63 3.12 5.02
N HIS A 102 8.93 2.81 5.05
CA HIS A 102 10.02 3.78 5.06
C HIS A 102 10.42 4.14 3.63
N LEU A 103 9.85 5.23 3.12
CA LEU A 103 10.08 5.68 1.74
C LEU A 103 11.54 6.08 1.50
N ASP A 104 12.24 6.61 2.51
CA ASP A 104 13.63 7.06 2.43
C ASP A 104 14.66 5.92 2.29
N LYS A 105 14.24 4.67 2.51
CA LYS A 105 15.09 3.49 2.29
C LYS A 105 15.28 3.21 0.79
N ASN A 106 14.37 3.69 -0.06
CA ASN A 106 14.59 3.69 -1.51
C ASN A 106 15.44 4.91 -1.92
N PRO A 107 16.59 4.74 -2.59
CA PRO A 107 17.45 5.85 -2.98
C PRO A 107 16.79 6.91 -3.88
N GLN A 108 15.90 6.49 -4.79
CA GLN A 108 15.20 7.41 -5.70
C GLN A 108 14.14 8.22 -4.94
N LEU A 109 13.37 7.57 -4.06
CA LEU A 109 12.40 8.27 -3.23
C LEU A 109 13.09 9.20 -2.24
N ARG A 110 14.23 8.81 -1.67
CA ARG A 110 15.03 9.67 -0.80
C ARG A 110 15.42 10.99 -1.47
N GLN A 111 15.91 10.94 -2.71
CA GLN A 111 16.25 12.14 -3.49
C GLN A 111 15.04 13.06 -3.71
N ILE A 112 13.85 12.48 -3.93
CA ILE A 112 12.61 13.26 -4.03
C ILE A 112 12.28 13.91 -2.69
N LEU A 113 12.34 13.14 -1.60
CA LEU A 113 12.05 13.58 -0.23
C LEU A 113 13.07 14.58 0.34
N GLU A 114 14.21 14.78 -0.31
CA GLU A 114 15.13 15.89 0.01
C GLU A 114 14.52 17.26 -0.33
N ASN A 115 13.62 17.31 -1.32
CA ASN A 115 13.05 18.55 -1.85
C ASN A 115 11.58 18.76 -1.46
N VAL A 116 10.89 17.70 -1.01
CA VAL A 116 9.48 17.76 -0.62
C VAL A 116 9.23 17.10 0.73
N THR A 117 8.20 17.57 1.41
CA THR A 117 7.63 16.93 2.60
C THR A 117 6.35 16.23 2.18
N LEU A 118 6.28 14.92 2.39
CA LEU A 118 5.05 14.15 2.25
C LEU A 118 4.08 14.59 3.36
N GLN A 119 2.91 15.03 2.97
CA GLN A 119 1.86 15.52 3.88
C GLN A 119 0.85 14.42 4.17
N ASP A 120 0.39 13.74 3.11
CA ASP A 120 -0.70 12.78 3.24
C ASP A 120 -0.71 11.77 2.07
N ILE A 121 -1.38 10.65 2.30
CA ILE A 121 -1.76 9.69 1.27
C ILE A 121 -3.26 9.41 1.44
N ARG A 122 -4.02 9.76 0.41
CA ARG A 122 -5.47 9.66 0.38
C ARG A 122 -5.93 8.78 -0.78
N PHE A 123 -7.19 8.40 -0.74
CA PHE A 123 -7.84 7.59 -1.76
C PHE A 123 -9.13 8.28 -2.22
N ASP A 124 -9.46 8.10 -3.50
CA ASP A 124 -10.80 8.34 -4.02
C ASP A 124 -11.31 7.09 -4.77
N GLU A 125 -12.40 7.21 -5.53
CA GLU A 125 -12.98 6.08 -6.26
C GLU A 125 -12.03 5.41 -7.27
N HIS A 126 -10.97 6.08 -7.70
CA HIS A 126 -10.14 5.67 -8.84
C HIS A 126 -8.63 5.77 -8.58
N ASP A 127 -8.19 6.61 -7.65
CA ASP A 127 -6.80 7.00 -7.51
C ASP A 127 -6.29 6.88 -6.07
N VAL A 128 -4.99 6.64 -5.95
CA VAL A 128 -4.19 7.00 -4.78
C VAL A 128 -3.67 8.41 -4.99
N ILE A 129 -3.98 9.31 -4.06
CA ILE A 129 -3.60 10.71 -4.08
C ILE A 129 -2.47 10.92 -3.06
N ILE A 130 -1.30 11.32 -3.55
CA ILE A 130 -0.12 11.58 -2.72
C ILE A 130 0.05 13.09 -2.62
N GLU A 131 -0.02 13.61 -1.39
CA GLU A 131 0.09 15.04 -1.12
C GLU A 131 1.46 15.42 -0.59
N PHE A 132 2.03 16.49 -1.14
CA PHE A 132 3.35 16.95 -0.73
C PHE A 132 3.51 18.46 -0.88
N THR A 133 4.41 19.03 -0.09
CA THR A 133 4.80 20.44 -0.17
C THR A 133 6.30 20.55 -0.44
N PRO A 134 6.77 21.57 -1.18
CA PRO A 134 8.20 21.86 -1.21
C PRO A 134 8.74 22.09 0.20
N LYS A 135 9.99 21.67 0.46
CA LYS A 135 10.72 22.13 1.64
C LYS A 135 11.15 23.59 1.41
N ALA A 136 10.99 24.43 2.43
CA ALA A 136 11.51 25.79 2.39
C ALA A 136 13.05 25.74 2.38
N PHE A 137 13.66 26.57 1.52
CA PHE A 137 15.12 26.75 1.45
C PHE A 137 15.64 27.58 2.62
#